data_AF-A0A917DE64-F1
#
_entry.id   AF-A0A917DE64-F1
#
_cell.length_a   1.000
_cell.length_b   1.000
_cell.length_c   1.000
_cell.angle_alpha   90.00
_cell.angle_beta   90.00
_cell.angle_gamma   90.00
#
_symmetry.space_group_name_H-M   'P 1'
#
loop_
_entity.id
_entity.type
_entity.pdbx_description
1 polymer ?
#
loop_
_entity_poly.entity_id
_entity_poly.type
_entity_poly.pdbx_seq_one_letter_code
_entity_poly.pdbx_strand_id
1 'polypeptide(L)'
;MSHIASGLSRRLSLALALSSAALVPGTAQATDGYFLNGTGAKAKGAGGVEIAMPQDSLAIAVNPAAATEVGHRFDVGVEIFVPDRGAQITGNQAGLDGEYSGNGSNPFVLPEGAYVRPLSDTVSVGIAVNGNGGMNTH
;
A
#
# COMPACT_ATOMS: atom_id res chain seq x y z
N MET A 1 -43.98 14.89 32.55
CA MET A 1 -43.39 15.14 31.22
C MET A 1 -41.85 15.29 31.24
N SER A 2 -41.20 15.59 32.38
CA SER A 2 -39.73 15.69 32.48
C SER A 2 -38.97 14.35 32.41
N HIS A 3 -39.53 13.26 32.96
CA HIS A 3 -38.84 11.95 33.02
C HIS A 3 -38.72 11.18 31.69
N ILE A 4 -39.52 11.53 30.68
CA ILE A 4 -39.50 10.85 29.37
C ILE A 4 -38.38 11.43 28.48
N ALA A 5 -38.13 12.74 28.58
CA ALA A 5 -37.09 13.44 27.82
C ALA A 5 -35.67 13.02 28.24
N SER A 6 -35.45 12.72 29.53
CA SER A 6 -34.15 12.26 30.05
C SER A 6 -33.78 10.84 29.62
N GLY A 7 -34.77 9.99 29.37
CA GLY A 7 -34.55 8.62 28.87
C GLY A 7 -34.15 8.60 27.39
N LEU A 8 -34.73 9.50 26.59
CA LEU A 8 -34.41 9.63 25.17
C LEU A 8 -33.01 10.23 24.95
N SER A 9 -32.65 11.28 25.70
CA SER A 9 -31.31 11.89 25.61
C SER A 9 -30.21 10.90 26.00
N ARG A 10 -30.43 10.10 27.05
CA ARG A 10 -29.47 9.07 27.49
C ARG A 10 -29.27 7.96 26.46
N ARG A 11 -30.34 7.54 25.77
CA ARG A 11 -30.26 6.56 24.67
C ARG A 11 -29.52 7.13 23.46
N LEU A 12 -29.77 8.40 23.13
CA LEU A 12 -29.11 9.08 22.02
C LEU A 12 -27.61 9.25 22.29
N SER A 13 -27.23 9.67 23.50
CA SER A 13 -25.82 9.76 23.91
C SER A 13 -25.11 8.41 23.90
N LEU A 14 -25.79 7.34 24.32
CA LEU A 14 -25.22 5.98 24.30
C LEU A 14 -25.06 5.47 22.86
N ALA A 15 -26.03 5.74 21.99
CA ALA A 15 -25.96 5.40 20.57
C ALA A 15 -24.82 6.16 19.87
N LEU A 16 -24.68 7.47 20.11
CA LEU A 16 -23.55 8.24 19.58
C LEU A 16 -22.21 7.69 20.08
N ALA A 17 -22.09 7.38 21.38
CA ALA A 17 -20.85 6.84 21.95
C ALA A 17 -20.46 5.50 21.31
N LEU A 18 -21.43 4.59 21.13
CA LEU A 18 -21.21 3.30 20.47
C LEU A 18 -20.85 3.45 18.99
N SER A 19 -21.51 4.36 18.27
CA SER A 19 -21.18 4.66 16.87
C SER A 19 -19.78 5.25 16.73
N SER A 20 -19.38 6.16 17.61
CA SER A 20 -18.01 6.72 17.61
C SER A 20 -16.96 5.68 17.97
N ALA A 21 -17.26 4.73 18.86
CA ALA A 21 -16.34 3.64 19.19
C ALA A 21 -16.17 2.66 18.01
N ALA A 22 -17.23 2.41 17.22
CA ALA A 22 -17.18 1.57 16.03
C ALA A 22 -16.42 2.19 14.85
N LEU A 23 -16.21 3.51 14.88
CA LEU A 23 -15.44 4.26 13.87
C LEU A 23 -13.94 4.35 14.18
N VAL A 24 -13.50 3.85 15.34
CA VAL A 24 -12.07 3.76 15.64
C VAL A 24 -11.50 2.60 14.80
N PRO A 25 -10.65 2.88 13.79
CA PRO A 25 -10.04 1.80 13.03
C PRO A 25 -9.17 0.98 13.97
N GLY A 26 -9.44 -0.32 14.06
CA GLY A 26 -8.53 -1.25 14.72
C GLY A 26 -7.19 -1.27 13.98
N THR A 27 -6.09 -1.52 14.70
CA THR A 27 -4.78 -1.71 14.06
C THR A 27 -4.79 -3.05 13.31
N ALA A 28 -5.14 -3.03 12.03
CA ALA A 28 -4.87 -4.16 11.15
C ALA A 28 -3.35 -4.22 10.93
N GLN A 29 -2.70 -5.21 11.54
CA GLN A 29 -1.30 -5.55 11.26
C GLN A 29 -1.29 -6.37 9.96
N ALA A 30 -1.50 -5.70 8.82
CA ALA A 30 -1.32 -6.32 7.52
C ALA A 30 0.14 -6.13 7.10
N THR A 31 0.84 -7.23 6.84
CA THR A 31 2.12 -7.18 6.14
C THR A 31 1.84 -7.09 4.64
N ASP A 32 2.56 -6.23 3.92
CA ASP A 32 2.47 -6.19 2.46
C ASP A 32 2.84 -7.55 1.85
N GLY A 33 2.13 -7.93 0.79
CA GLY A 33 2.33 -9.21 0.11
C GLY A 33 3.53 -9.19 -0.85
N TYR A 34 3.54 -10.12 -1.80
CA TYR A 34 4.58 -10.18 -2.82
C TYR A 34 4.65 -8.94 -3.74
N PHE A 35 3.52 -8.25 -3.93
CA PHE A 35 3.44 -7.05 -4.73
C PHE A 35 3.72 -5.80 -3.91
N LEU A 36 4.43 -4.85 -4.52
CA LEU A 36 4.70 -3.55 -3.94
C LEU A 36 3.38 -2.77 -3.73
N ASN A 37 3.33 -1.98 -2.66
CA ASN A 37 2.20 -1.14 -2.27
C ASN A 37 2.02 0.14 -3.12
N GLY A 38 2.45 0.11 -4.38
CA GLY A 38 2.41 1.21 -5.34
C GLY A 38 3.65 1.23 -6.25
N THR A 39 3.51 1.75 -7.45
CA THR A 39 4.62 1.93 -8.40
C THR A 39 5.15 3.36 -8.28
N GLY A 40 6.43 3.54 -7.99
CA GLY A 40 6.97 4.88 -7.74
C GLY A 40 6.86 5.36 -6.30
N ALA A 41 7.80 6.23 -5.92
CA ALA A 41 7.79 6.90 -4.62
C ALA A 41 6.51 7.72 -4.36
N LYS A 42 5.90 8.28 -5.41
CA LYS A 42 4.67 9.09 -5.30
C LYS A 42 3.45 8.24 -4.97
N ALA A 43 3.24 7.14 -5.68
CA ALA A 43 2.16 6.21 -5.40
C ALA A 43 2.29 5.66 -3.98
N LYS A 44 3.49 5.21 -3.59
CA LYS A 44 3.76 4.69 -2.23
C LYS A 44 3.52 5.72 -1.14
N GLY A 45 4.02 6.94 -1.34
CA GLY A 45 3.79 8.05 -0.39
C GLY A 45 2.31 8.43 -0.25
N ALA A 46 1.50 8.12 -1.26
CA ALA A 46 0.05 8.32 -1.22
C ALA A 46 -0.73 7.08 -0.72
N GLY A 47 -0.07 5.97 -0.38
CA GLY A 47 -0.72 4.73 0.06
C GLY A 47 -1.21 3.84 -1.10
N GLY A 48 -0.52 3.87 -2.24
CA GLY A 48 -0.78 3.01 -3.40
C GLY A 48 -1.87 3.51 -4.36
N VAL A 49 -2.45 4.69 -4.09
CA VAL A 49 -3.45 5.30 -4.98
C VAL A 49 -2.78 5.96 -6.18
N GLU A 50 -2.54 5.18 -7.23
CA GLU A 50 -2.01 5.66 -8.51
C GLU A 50 -2.97 5.50 -9.69
N ILE A 51 -3.95 4.60 -9.58
CA ILE A 51 -4.92 4.31 -10.66
C ILE A 51 -5.72 5.55 -11.10
N ALA A 52 -6.05 6.43 -10.15
CA ALA A 52 -6.90 7.62 -10.35
C ALA A 52 -6.24 8.92 -9.87
N MET A 53 -4.98 8.85 -9.42
CA MET A 53 -4.20 10.02 -9.03
C MET A 53 -2.80 9.91 -9.62
N PRO A 54 -2.67 10.08 -10.95
CA PRO A 54 -1.39 9.95 -11.61
C PRO A 54 -0.49 11.15 -11.29
N GLN A 55 0.58 10.92 -10.51
CA GLN A 55 1.51 11.98 -10.07
C GLN A 55 2.83 12.01 -10.84
N ASP A 56 3.17 10.92 -11.54
CA ASP A 56 4.37 10.75 -12.35
C ASP A 56 4.11 9.74 -13.49
N SER A 57 5.09 9.58 -14.39
CA SER A 57 4.97 8.72 -15.56
C SER A 57 4.89 7.22 -15.23
N LEU A 58 5.23 6.79 -14.01
CA LEU A 58 5.11 5.37 -13.61
C LEU A 58 3.64 4.95 -13.47
N ALA A 59 2.71 5.90 -13.28
CA ALA A 59 1.27 5.63 -13.21
C ALA A 59 0.72 4.86 -14.43
N ILE A 60 1.38 4.95 -15.60
CA ILE A 60 0.98 4.20 -16.80
C ILE A 60 1.17 2.68 -16.64
N ALA A 61 1.99 2.24 -15.69
CA ALA A 61 2.17 0.82 -15.36
C ALA A 61 0.88 0.20 -14.81
N VAL A 62 0.04 1.01 -14.16
CA VAL A 62 -1.22 0.56 -13.53
C VAL A 62 -2.44 1.06 -14.31
N ASN A 63 -2.38 2.25 -14.89
CA ASN A 63 -3.42 2.79 -15.77
C ASN A 63 -2.82 3.46 -17.01
N PRO A 64 -2.79 2.78 -18.17
CA PRO A 64 -2.29 3.39 -19.40
C PRO A 64 -2.99 4.70 -19.82
N ALA A 65 -4.25 4.92 -19.41
CA ALA A 65 -4.96 6.18 -19.69
C ALA A 65 -4.33 7.38 -18.97
N ALA A 66 -3.60 7.17 -17.88
CA ALA A 66 -2.85 8.22 -17.19
C ALA A 66 -1.80 8.90 -18.10
N ALA A 67 -1.38 8.25 -19.20
CA ALA A 67 -0.44 8.82 -20.15
C ALA A 67 -0.90 10.17 -20.72
N THR A 68 -2.22 10.38 -20.88
CA THR A 68 -2.76 11.67 -21.35
C THR A 68 -2.86 12.73 -20.25
N GLU A 69 -2.76 12.35 -18.97
CA GLU A 69 -2.83 13.27 -17.83
C GLU A 69 -1.45 13.75 -17.37
N VAL A 70 -0.43 12.89 -17.44
CA VAL A 70 0.93 13.19 -16.93
C VAL A 70 1.81 13.98 -17.90
N GLY A 71 1.40 14.08 -19.18
CA GLY A 71 2.10 14.84 -20.21
C GLY A 71 3.44 14.24 -20.67
N HIS A 72 4.28 15.06 -21.33
CA HIS A 72 5.61 14.63 -21.78
C HIS A 72 6.56 14.56 -20.59
N ARG A 73 6.90 13.34 -20.17
CA ARG A 73 7.62 13.14 -18.92
C ARG A 73 8.51 11.89 -18.94
N PHE A 74 9.61 11.98 -18.22
CA PHE A 74 10.49 10.87 -17.90
C PHE A 74 10.73 10.87 -16.38
N ASP A 75 10.43 9.76 -15.70
CA ASP A 75 10.72 9.58 -14.28
C ASP A 75 11.49 8.27 -14.08
N VAL A 76 12.43 8.28 -13.12
CA VAL A 76 13.25 7.13 -12.73
C VAL A 76 13.39 7.08 -11.22
N GLY A 77 13.50 5.87 -10.67
CA GLY A 77 13.58 5.63 -9.25
C GLY A 77 14.32 4.35 -8.91
N VAL A 78 14.69 4.25 -7.64
CA VAL A 78 15.21 3.03 -7.02
C VAL A 78 14.56 2.91 -5.65
N GLU A 79 13.95 1.77 -5.39
CA GLU A 79 13.45 1.40 -4.07
C GLU A 79 14.41 0.43 -3.37
N ILE A 80 14.63 0.66 -2.08
CA ILE A 80 15.37 -0.24 -1.19
C ILE A 80 14.35 -0.91 -0.27
N PHE A 81 14.04 -2.17 -0.54
CA PHE A 81 13.09 -2.96 0.22
C PHE A 81 13.82 -3.84 1.25
N VAL A 82 13.50 -3.64 2.53
CA VAL A 82 14.13 -4.32 3.67
C VAL A 82 13.05 -4.95 4.54
N PRO A 83 12.48 -6.10 4.14
CA PRO A 83 11.41 -6.75 4.90
C PRO A 83 11.93 -7.39 6.19
N ASP A 84 11.23 -7.22 7.31
CA ASP A 84 11.50 -7.97 8.55
C ASP A 84 10.55 -9.18 8.65
N ARG A 85 11.14 -10.38 8.62
CA ARG A 85 10.45 -11.65 8.47
C ARG A 85 11.06 -12.66 9.43
N GLY A 86 10.19 -13.36 10.14
CA GLY A 86 10.57 -14.48 10.98
C GLY A 86 9.36 -15.31 11.39
N ALA A 87 9.63 -16.47 11.95
CA ALA A 87 8.63 -17.35 12.54
C ALA A 87 9.11 -17.84 13.90
N GLN A 88 8.20 -17.93 14.86
CA GLN A 88 8.44 -18.52 16.16
C GLN A 88 7.52 -19.72 16.37
N ILE A 89 8.10 -20.85 16.74
CA ILE A 89 7.37 -22.07 17.07
C ILE A 89 7.56 -22.35 18.56
N THR A 90 6.45 -22.46 19.29
CA THR A 90 6.43 -22.77 20.72
C THR A 90 5.39 -23.84 21.03
N GLY A 91 5.72 -24.80 21.91
CA GLY A 91 4.78 -25.82 22.37
C GLY A 91 4.64 -27.01 21.42
N ASN A 92 5.60 -27.21 20.51
CA ASN A 92 5.61 -28.33 19.59
C ASN A 92 5.99 -29.63 20.30
N GLN A 93 5.00 -30.51 20.50
CA GLN A 93 5.18 -31.83 21.12
C GLN A 93 6.08 -32.79 20.31
N ALA A 94 6.40 -32.47 19.04
CA ALA A 94 7.35 -33.19 18.21
C ALA A 94 8.79 -32.65 18.30
N GLY A 95 9.05 -31.62 19.12
CA GLY A 95 10.40 -31.16 19.50
C GLY A 95 11.04 -30.07 18.63
N LEU A 96 10.35 -29.51 17.62
CA LEU A 96 10.90 -28.44 16.76
C LEU A 96 10.48 -27.03 17.22
N ASP A 97 10.64 -26.71 18.51
CA ASP A 97 10.50 -25.34 19.00
C ASP A 97 11.71 -24.49 18.59
N GLY A 98 11.49 -23.20 18.30
CA GLY A 98 12.58 -22.31 17.91
C GLY A 98 12.14 -21.01 17.23
N GLU A 99 13.11 -20.12 17.04
CA GLU A 99 12.99 -18.89 16.26
C GLU A 99 13.73 -19.05 14.94
N TYR A 100 13.07 -18.66 13.85
CA TYR A 100 13.57 -18.80 12.48
C TYR A 100 13.54 -17.44 11.81
N SER A 101 14.71 -16.95 11.40
CA SER A 101 14.80 -15.70 10.63
C SER A 101 14.58 -15.98 9.14
N GLY A 102 13.80 -15.11 8.49
CA GLY A 102 13.62 -15.09 7.04
C GLY A 102 14.35 -13.93 6.35
N ASN A 103 15.29 -13.26 7.03
CA ASN A 103 15.87 -11.98 6.60
C ASN A 103 17.20 -12.09 5.83
N GLY A 104 17.72 -13.30 5.56
CA GLY A 104 19.08 -13.50 5.05
C GLY A 104 19.35 -12.87 3.67
N SER A 105 18.31 -12.69 2.85
CA SER A 105 18.42 -12.15 1.50
C SER A 105 18.28 -10.62 1.41
N ASN A 106 18.12 -9.93 2.55
CA ASN A 106 17.99 -8.48 2.59
C ASN A 106 19.34 -7.77 2.32
N PRO A 107 19.35 -6.55 1.75
CA PRO A 107 18.21 -5.80 1.20
C PRO A 107 17.93 -6.14 -0.27
N PHE A 108 16.72 -5.83 -0.74
CA PHE A 108 16.36 -5.92 -2.15
C PHE A 108 16.37 -4.54 -2.80
N VAL A 109 16.95 -4.45 -4.00
CA VAL A 109 17.03 -3.21 -4.78
C VAL A 109 16.13 -3.35 -5.99
N LEU A 110 15.14 -2.46 -6.10
CA LEU A 110 14.08 -2.50 -7.10
C LEU A 110 14.20 -1.24 -7.98
N PRO A 111 14.75 -1.34 -9.20
CA PRO A 111 14.80 -0.20 -10.11
C PRO A 111 13.45 0.03 -10.78
N GLU A 112 13.15 1.28 -11.09
CA GLU A 112 11.95 1.67 -11.83
C GLU A 112 12.22 2.86 -12.75
N GLY A 113 11.47 2.93 -13.85
CA GLY A 113 11.50 4.07 -14.75
C GLY A 113 10.37 4.04 -15.77
N ALA A 114 9.90 5.21 -16.15
CA ALA A 114 8.88 5.37 -17.16
C ALA A 114 9.12 6.60 -18.04
N TYR A 115 8.64 6.51 -19.27
CA TYR A 115 8.65 7.59 -20.24
C TYR A 115 7.29 7.68 -20.90
N VAL A 116 6.74 8.89 -20.98
CA VAL A 116 5.50 9.22 -21.69
C VAL A 116 5.77 10.33 -22.69
N ARG A 117 5.24 10.17 -23.91
CA ARG A 117 5.29 11.16 -24.97
C ARG A 117 3.89 11.34 -25.58
N PRO A 118 3.29 12.53 -25.42
CA PRO A 118 2.11 12.92 -26.18
C PRO A 118 2.40 12.97 -27.67
N LEU A 119 1.49 12.40 -28.47
CA LEU A 119 1.50 12.47 -29.93
C LEU A 119 0.44 13.45 -30.45
N SER A 120 -0.64 13.65 -29.70
CA SER A 120 -1.69 14.64 -29.91
C SER A 120 -2.34 14.99 -28.56
N ASP A 121 -3.37 15.83 -28.59
CA ASP A 121 -4.15 16.20 -27.39
C ASP A 121 -4.91 15.01 -26.76
N THR A 122 -5.06 13.89 -27.49
CA THR A 122 -5.84 12.72 -27.06
C THR A 122 -5.08 11.40 -27.13
N VAL A 123 -3.89 11.39 -27.73
CA VAL A 123 -3.08 10.18 -27.91
C VAL A 123 -1.71 10.41 -27.30
N SER A 124 -1.33 9.51 -26.39
CA SER A 124 0.00 9.44 -25.80
C SER A 124 0.53 8.02 -25.89
N VAL A 125 1.85 7.89 -26.05
CA VAL A 125 2.55 6.61 -25.97
C VAL A 125 3.51 6.65 -24.81
N GLY A 126 3.74 5.51 -24.17
CA GLY A 126 4.69 5.41 -23.09
C GLY A 126 5.16 4.00 -22.83
N ILE A 127 6.25 3.89 -22.09
CA ILE A 127 6.83 2.65 -21.58
C ILE A 127 7.11 2.83 -20.10
N ALA A 128 6.74 1.84 -19.29
CA ALA A 128 7.08 1.77 -17.88
C ALA A 128 7.75 0.43 -17.59
N VAL A 129 8.78 0.47 -16.76
CA VAL A 129 9.53 -0.69 -16.28
C VAL A 129 9.65 -0.53 -14.77
N ASN A 130 9.17 -1.50 -14.01
CA ASN A 130 9.26 -1.52 -12.56
C ASN A 130 9.72 -2.91 -12.06
N GLY A 131 10.70 -2.91 -11.16
CA GLY A 131 11.08 -4.10 -10.41
C GLY A 131 9.97 -4.50 -9.46
N ASN A 132 9.62 -5.78 -9.45
CA ASN A 132 8.68 -6.36 -8.48
C ASN A 132 9.32 -7.60 -7.83
N GLY A 133 9.22 -7.71 -6.51
CA GLY A 133 9.71 -8.86 -5.75
C GLY A 133 10.48 -8.47 -4.49
N GLY A 134 11.34 -9.39 -4.03
CA GLY A 134 12.15 -9.18 -2.83
C GLY A 134 11.63 -9.87 -1.57
N MET A 135 11.05 -11.07 -1.72
CA MET A 135 10.50 -11.85 -0.59
C MET A 135 11.22 -13.19 -0.38
N ASN A 136 12.41 -13.37 -0.96
CA ASN A 136 13.23 -14.57 -0.78
C ASN A 136 13.83 -14.59 0.64
N THR A 137 13.89 -15.77 1.28
CA THR A 137 14.20 -15.90 2.72
C THR A 137 15.52 -16.61 3.03
N HIS A 138 16.32 -16.98 2.02
CA HIS A 138 17.63 -17.62 2.22
C HIS A 138 18.56 -16.78 3.07
#